data_AF-A0A920A7L8-F1
#
_entry.id   AF-A0A920A7L8-F1
#
_cell.length_a   1.000
_cell.length_b   1.000
_cell.length_c   1.000
_cell.angle_alpha   90.00
_cell.angle_beta   90.00
_cell.angle_gamma   90.00
#
_symmetry.space_group_name_H-M   'P 1'
#
loop_
_entity.id
_entity.type
_entity.pdbx_description
1 polymer ?
#
loop_
_entity_poly.entity_id
_entity_poly.type
_entity_poly.pdbx_seq_one_letter_code
_entity_poly.pdbx_strand_id
1 'polypeptide(L)' 'MPSTLNPELIPNVTNPLNVDSSSDTIMVWSLDKNAWRDIRSDTITEWKIEHE' A
#
# COMPACT_ATOMS: atom_id res chain seq x y z
N MET A 1 4.81 8.52 4.93
CA MET A 1 5.17 7.16 5.38
C MET A 1 5.60 6.38 4.14
N PRO A 2 6.78 5.74 4.13
CA PRO A 2 7.19 4.91 3.01
C PRO A 2 6.28 3.68 2.93
N SER A 3 5.55 3.55 1.83
CA SER A 3 4.58 2.47 1.61
C SER A 3 4.75 1.89 0.21
N THR A 4 4.38 0.64 0.03
CA THR A 4 4.52 -0.05 -1.26
C THR A 4 3.31 -0.93 -1.58
N LEU A 5 3.09 -1.10 -2.87
CA LEU A 5 2.21 -2.12 -3.46
C LEU A 5 3.02 -3.14 -4.27
N ASN A 6 4.35 -3.02 -4.31
CA ASN A 6 5.21 -3.96 -5.03
C ASN A 6 5.23 -5.31 -4.29
N PRO A 7 4.73 -6.40 -4.89
CA PRO A 7 4.70 -7.72 -4.26
C PRO A 7 6.08 -8.27 -3.89
N GLU A 8 7.15 -7.84 -4.56
CA GLU A 8 8.53 -8.29 -4.23
C GLU A 8 9.05 -7.72 -2.90
N LEU A 9 8.52 -6.56 -2.49
CA LEU A 9 8.88 -5.89 -1.24
C LEU A 9 7.92 -6.23 -0.10
N ILE A 10 6.80 -6.87 -0.42
CA ILE A 10 5.83 -7.34 0.57
C ILE A 10 6.30 -8.73 1.01
N PRO A 11 6.55 -8.96 2.31
CA PRO A 11 6.87 -10.29 2.79
C PRO A 11 5.75 -11.26 2.43
N ASN A 12 5.98 -12.57 2.56
CA ASN A 12 5.04 -13.63 2.16
C ASN A 12 3.79 -13.72 3.07
N VAL A 13 3.15 -12.58 3.33
CA VAL A 13 1.99 -12.35 4.18
C VAL A 13 0.75 -12.42 3.30
N THR A 14 -0.34 -12.90 3.89
CA THR A 14 -1.66 -13.02 3.26
C THR A 14 -2.04 -11.74 2.51
N ASN A 15 -2.47 -11.91 1.25
CA ASN A 15 -2.94 -10.83 0.39
C ASN A 15 -3.89 -9.88 1.14
N PRO A 16 -3.86 -8.57 0.84
CA PRO A 16 -4.73 -7.62 1.52
C PRO A 16 -6.18 -8.07 1.35
N LEU A 17 -6.90 -8.17 2.48
CA LEU A 17 -8.33 -8.44 2.50
C LEU A 17 -9.03 -7.46 1.57
N ASN A 18 -9.90 -7.99 0.70
CA ASN A 18 -10.71 -7.29 -0.31
C ASN A 18 -10.91 -5.80 0.01
N VAL A 19 -10.17 -4.96 -0.69
CA VAL A 19 -10.45 -3.52 -0.73
C VAL A 19 -11.65 -3.33 -1.64
N ASP A 20 -12.73 -2.78 -1.11
CA ASP A 20 -13.88 -2.38 -1.90
C ASP A 20 -13.43 -1.28 -2.87
N SER A 21 -13.73 -1.44 -4.16
CA SER A 21 -13.41 -0.44 -5.18
C SER A 21 -14.19 0.86 -5.02
N SER A 22 -15.22 0.88 -4.18
CA SER A 22 -15.95 2.09 -3.78
C SER A 22 -15.36 2.79 -2.55
N SER A 23 -14.31 2.23 -1.93
CA SER A 23 -13.64 2.84 -0.78
C SER A 23 -12.71 3.98 -1.21
N ASP A 24 -12.73 5.08 -0.47
CA ASP A 24 -11.78 6.19 -0.62
C ASP A 24 -10.37 5.82 -0.11
N THR A 25 -10.22 4.66 0.54
CA THR A 25 -8.95 4.15 1.06
C THR A 25 -8.37 3.04 0.19
N ILE A 26 -7.04 3.05 0.07
CA ILE A 26 -6.26 1.97 -0.52
C ILE A 26 -5.50 1.22 0.58
N MET A 27 -5.40 -0.10 0.46
CA MET A 27 -4.53 -0.91 1.33
C MET A 27 -3.12 -0.92 0.78
N VAL A 28 -2.15 -0.50 1.59
CA VAL A 28 -0.74 -0.50 1.25
C VAL A 28 0.09 -1.20 2.32
N TRP A 29 1.25 -1.71 1.93
CA TRP A 29 2.21 -2.24 2.88
C TRP A 29 3.09 -1.10 3.41
N SER A 30 3.10 -0.90 4.73
CA SER A 30 3.93 0.11 5.40
C SER A 30 5.33 -0.46 5.60
N LEU A 31 6.33 0.09 4.91
CA LEU A 31 7.73 -0.39 4.98
C LEU A 31 8.38 -0.11 6.33
N ASP A 32 7.93 0.94 7.02
CA ASP A 32 8.42 1.34 8.34
C ASP A 32 7.80 0.51 9.48
N LYS A 33 6.58 -0.01 9.30
CA LYS A 33 5.85 -0.77 10.32
C LYS A 33 5.77 -2.26 10.05
N ASN A 34 6.18 -2.71 8.87
CA ASN A 34 6.02 -4.09 8.42
C ASN A 34 4.59 -4.61 8.65
N ALA A 35 3.61 -3.81 8.24
CA ALA A 35 2.19 -4.12 8.41
C ALA A 35 1.36 -3.48 7.31
N TRP A 36 0.21 -4.08 7.02
CA TRP A 36 -0.81 -3.49 6.15
C TRP A 36 -1.45 -2.27 6.81
N ARG A 37 -1.67 -1.21 6.03
CA ARG A 37 -2.38 0.00 6.44
C ARG A 37 -3.32 0.45 5.35
N ASP A 38 -4.47 0.98 5.74
CA ASP A 38 -5.34 1.75 4.88
C ASP A 38 -4.85 3.20 4.83
N ILE A 39 -4.77 3.77 3.63
CA ILE A 39 -4.45 5.18 3.40
C ILE A 39 -5.55 5.76 2.54
N ARG A 40 -6.07 6.94 2.92
CA ARG A 40 -7.01 7.66 2.05
C ARG A 40 -6.30 8.15 0.80
N SER A 41 -6.86 7.82 -0.36
CA SER A 41 -6.32 8.16 -1.66
C SER A 41 -6.10 9.67 -1.85
N ASP A 42 -6.98 10.50 -1.28
CA ASP A 42 -6.91 11.96 -1.34
C ASP A 42 -5.77 12.58 -0.52
N THR A 43 -5.17 11.82 0.41
CA THR A 43 -4.03 12.26 1.22
C THR A 43 -2.67 11.93 0.59
N ILE A 44 -2.66 11.20 -0.53
CA ILE A 44 -1.43 10.79 -1.22
C ILE A 44 -0.93 11.98 -2.05
N THR A 45 0.20 12.55 -1.64
CA THR A 45 0.80 13.69 -2.34
C THR A 45 1.67 13.26 -3.53
N GLU A 46 2.27 12.07 -3.48
CA GLU A 46 3.18 11.57 -4.50
C GLU A 46 3.25 10.04 -4.46
N TRP A 47 3.28 9.40 -5.63
CA TRP A 47 3.53 7.96 -5.77
C TRP A 47 4.56 7.75 -6.88
N LYS A 48 5.72 7.19 -6.53
CA LYS A 48 6.80 6.93 -7.50
C LYS A 48 6.86 5.46 -7.82
N ILE A 49 6.93 5.16 -9.11
CA ILE A 49 7.31 3.85 -9.60
C ILE A 49 8.78 4.01 -9.99
N GLU A 50 9.69 3.42 -9.21
CA GLU A 50 11.10 3.34 -9.62
C GLU A 50 11.17 2.38 -10.81
N HIS A 51 11.22 2.94 -12.02
CA HIS A 51 11.62 2.21 -13.22
C HIS A 51 13.14 2.35 -13.36
N GLU A 52 13.83 1.22 -13.41
CA GLU A 52 15.23 1.14 -13.83
C GLU A 52 15.40 1.55 -15.30
#